data_AF-A0A8H8C576-F1
#
_entry.id   AF-A0A8H8C576-F1
#
_cell.length_a   1.000
_cell.length_b   1.000
_cell.length_c   1.000
_cell.angle_alpha   90.00
_cell.angle_beta   90.00
_cell.angle_gamma   90.00
#
_symmetry.space_group_name_H-M   'P 1'
#
loop_
_entity.id
_entity.type
_entity.pdbx_description
1 polymer ?
#
loop_
_entity_poly.entity_id
_entity_poly.type
_entity_poly.pdbx_seq_one_letter_code
_entity_poly.pdbx_strand_id
1 'polypeptide(L)'
;MYQCEPCDRRFNDYHRYQMHIDNSAAHRIYQYECEACEREFSNEYSLHQHCSSAAGHPYCIPCSFATASGVTIHLESGTCSNSNLDRHKINHMVQRMDRNSVITRPMLTMPGYNNIQTIATERAWNGQAYECYLCPREFASLRALNSHMSSPVHEQNMYRCPGRGCGRTCGLLSALIQHVESESCGLMRFAQVQQQVRSGVESFVGKMITN
;
A
#
# COMPACT_ATOMS: atom_id res chain seq x y z
N MET A 1 3.92 11.23 -41.02
CA MET A 1 3.18 10.13 -41.67
C MET A 1 3.31 8.94 -40.74
N TYR A 2 2.19 8.45 -40.20
CA TYR A 2 2.14 7.45 -39.14
C TYR A 2 1.72 6.11 -39.74
N GLN A 3 2.45 5.02 -39.45
CA GLN A 3 2.20 3.70 -40.02
C GLN A 3 1.79 2.71 -38.93
N CYS A 4 0.74 1.94 -39.18
CA CYS A 4 0.31 0.85 -38.31
C CYS A 4 1.10 -0.41 -38.70
N GLU A 5 2.09 -0.82 -37.89
CA GLU A 5 2.88 -2.03 -38.18
C GLU A 5 2.04 -3.31 -38.31
N PRO A 6 0.97 -3.52 -37.52
CA PRO A 6 0.14 -4.72 -37.64
C PRO A 6 -0.65 -4.85 -38.95
N CYS A 7 -0.86 -3.77 -39.72
CA CYS A 7 -1.66 -3.83 -40.96
C CYS A 7 -1.13 -2.96 -42.11
N ASP A 8 0.08 -2.41 -41.96
CA ASP A 8 0.80 -1.52 -42.87
C ASP A 8 0.04 -0.29 -43.39
N ARG A 9 -1.08 0.07 -42.75
CA ARG A 9 -1.85 1.27 -43.13
C ARG A 9 -1.11 2.53 -42.74
N ARG A 10 -1.09 3.49 -43.67
CA ARG A 10 -0.45 4.79 -43.51
C ARG A 10 -1.49 5.88 -43.30
N PHE A 11 -1.21 6.74 -42.35
CA PHE A 11 -2.03 7.87 -41.96
C PHE A 11 -1.23 9.15 -42.06
N ASN A 12 -1.88 10.19 -42.55
CA ASN A 12 -1.26 11.49 -42.75
C ASN A 12 -1.31 12.36 -41.48
N ASP A 13 -2.08 11.93 -40.48
CA ASP A 13 -2.37 12.65 -39.25
C ASP A 13 -2.35 11.68 -38.06
N TYR A 14 -1.83 12.15 -36.92
CA TYR A 14 -1.69 11.36 -35.68
C TYR A 14 -3.06 10.99 -35.12
N HIS A 15 -4.02 11.91 -35.12
CA HIS A 15 -5.35 11.64 -34.58
C HIS A 15 -6.04 10.52 -35.38
N ARG A 16 -5.91 10.53 -36.71
CA ARG A 16 -6.46 9.47 -37.56
C ARG A 16 -5.78 8.12 -37.35
N TYR A 17 -4.47 8.12 -37.10
CA TYR A 17 -3.72 6.93 -36.71
C TYR A 17 -4.21 6.37 -35.36
N GLN A 18 -4.34 7.23 -34.35
CA GLN A 18 -4.80 6.85 -33.01
C GLN A 18 -6.22 6.26 -33.05
N MET A 19 -7.15 6.93 -33.75
CA MET A 19 -8.52 6.45 -33.92
C MET A 19 -8.59 5.10 -34.66
N HIS A 20 -7.65 4.84 -35.57
CA HIS A 20 -7.55 3.55 -36.23
C HIS A 20 -7.07 2.44 -35.29
N ILE A 21 -6.07 2.71 -34.45
CA ILE A 21 -5.59 1.78 -33.43
C ILE A 21 -6.70 1.48 -32.40
N ASP A 22 -7.39 2.51 -31.89
CA ASP A 22 -8.39 2.36 -30.83
C ASP A 22 -9.64 1.58 -31.27
N ASN A 23 -10.07 1.77 -32.52
CA ASN A 23 -11.28 1.13 -33.07
C ASN A 23 -11.04 -0.26 -33.66
N SER A 24 -9.79 -0.64 -33.89
CA SER A 24 -9.49 -1.93 -34.51
C SER A 24 -9.20 -2.98 -33.45
N ALA A 25 -10.11 -3.95 -33.30
CA ALA A 25 -9.93 -5.05 -32.36
C ALA A 25 -8.67 -5.89 -32.62
N ALA A 26 -8.13 -5.86 -33.84
CA ALA A 26 -6.97 -6.67 -34.24
C ALA A 26 -5.61 -6.08 -33.82
N HIS A 27 -5.54 -4.79 -33.55
CA HIS A 27 -4.28 -4.10 -33.22
C HIS A 27 -4.51 -2.93 -32.27
N ARG A 28 -5.52 -3.05 -31.41
CA ARG A 28 -5.71 -2.16 -30.27
C ARG A 28 -4.48 -2.30 -29.39
N ILE A 29 -3.70 -1.22 -29.28
CA ILE A 29 -2.56 -1.19 -28.37
C ILE A 29 -3.17 -1.00 -26.98
N TYR A 30 -3.26 -2.07 -26.21
CA TYR A 30 -3.63 -1.99 -24.81
C TYR A 30 -2.51 -1.31 -24.04
N GLN A 31 -2.65 0.00 -23.83
CA GLN A 31 -1.64 0.79 -23.11
C GLN A 31 -1.80 0.72 -21.59
N TYR A 32 -2.93 0.18 -21.11
CA TYR A 32 -3.31 0.22 -19.71
C TYR A 32 -3.67 -1.19 -19.24
N GLU A 33 -2.84 -1.77 -18.40
CA GLU A 33 -3.01 -3.10 -17.84
C GLU A 33 -3.27 -3.00 -16.34
N CYS A 34 -4.16 -3.85 -15.82
CA CYS A 34 -4.35 -4.00 -14.39
C CYS A 34 -3.32 -4.97 -13.82
N GLU A 35 -2.34 -4.47 -13.06
CA GLU A 35 -1.27 -5.29 -12.48
C GLU A 35 -1.77 -6.36 -11.48
N ALA A 36 -2.99 -6.22 -10.94
CA ALA A 36 -3.56 -7.16 -9.98
C ALA A 36 -4.21 -8.39 -10.65
N CYS A 37 -4.64 -8.28 -11.91
CA CYS A 37 -5.30 -9.38 -12.63
C CYS A 37 -4.90 -9.51 -14.10
N GLU A 38 -3.84 -8.81 -14.50
CA GLU A 38 -3.23 -8.79 -15.85
C GLU A 38 -4.25 -8.48 -16.97
N ARG A 39 -5.32 -7.77 -16.60
CA ARG A 39 -6.42 -7.47 -17.53
C ARG A 39 -6.13 -6.19 -18.27
N GLU A 40 -6.26 -6.26 -19.58
CA GLU A 40 -5.93 -5.15 -20.48
C GLU A 40 -7.14 -4.24 -20.75
N PHE A 41 -6.89 -2.93 -20.80
CA PHE A 41 -7.88 -1.88 -20.99
C PHE A 41 -7.47 -0.91 -22.10
N SER A 42 -8.49 -0.40 -22.80
CA SER A 42 -8.31 0.53 -23.92
C SER A 42 -7.95 1.94 -23.49
N ASN A 43 -8.20 2.32 -22.23
CA ASN A 43 -7.88 3.64 -21.70
C ASN A 43 -7.85 3.63 -20.16
N GLU A 44 -7.25 4.66 -19.59
CA GLU A 44 -7.10 4.86 -18.13
C GLU A 44 -8.44 4.88 -17.40
N TYR A 45 -9.49 5.48 -17.99
CA TYR A 45 -10.82 5.55 -17.38
C TYR A 45 -11.45 4.16 -17.19
N SER A 46 -11.32 3.27 -18.18
CA SER A 46 -11.82 1.90 -18.10
C SER A 46 -11.04 1.05 -17.09
N LEU A 47 -9.71 1.21 -17.04
CA LEU A 47 -8.88 0.58 -16.00
C LEU A 47 -9.31 1.06 -14.61
N HIS A 48 -9.52 2.37 -14.45
CA HIS A 48 -9.96 2.97 -13.21
C HIS A 48 -11.34 2.45 -12.79
N GLN A 49 -12.31 2.43 -13.71
CA GLN A 49 -13.63 1.88 -13.42
C GLN A 49 -13.55 0.40 -13.02
N HIS A 50 -12.69 -0.38 -13.66
CA HIS A 50 -12.42 -1.76 -13.30
C HIS A 50 -11.84 -1.89 -11.88
N CYS A 51 -10.76 -1.18 -11.56
CA CYS A 51 -10.16 -1.21 -10.22
C CYS A 51 -11.13 -0.73 -9.14
N SER A 52 -12.08 0.15 -9.48
CA SER A 52 -13.07 0.68 -8.52
C SER A 52 -14.24 -0.27 -8.25
N SER A 53 -14.50 -1.21 -9.16
CA SER A 53 -15.67 -2.10 -9.12
C SER A 53 -15.30 -3.56 -8.86
N ALA A 54 -14.05 -3.95 -9.12
CA ALA A 54 -13.60 -5.33 -8.97
C ALA A 54 -13.19 -5.63 -7.51
N ALA A 55 -13.96 -6.52 -6.87
CA ALA A 55 -13.61 -7.08 -5.57
C ALA A 55 -12.21 -7.74 -5.63
N GLY A 56 -11.33 -7.38 -4.69
CA GLY A 56 -9.95 -7.89 -4.63
C GLY A 56 -8.88 -6.97 -5.21
N HIS A 57 -9.24 -5.77 -5.69
CA HIS A 57 -8.26 -4.75 -6.04
C HIS A 57 -8.01 -3.87 -4.80
N PRO A 58 -6.77 -3.78 -4.28
CA PRO A 58 -6.46 -3.06 -3.04
C PRO A 58 -6.50 -1.53 -3.18
N TYR A 59 -7.15 -1.00 -4.22
CA TYR A 59 -7.18 0.42 -4.55
C TYR A 59 -8.53 1.05 -4.20
N CYS A 60 -8.56 1.95 -3.21
CA CYS A 60 -9.73 2.80 -2.95
C CYS A 60 -9.70 4.03 -3.87
N ILE A 61 -10.12 3.87 -5.12
CA ILE A 61 -10.39 4.96 -6.07
C ILE A 61 -11.22 6.12 -5.51
N PRO A 62 -12.33 5.89 -4.80
CA PRO A 62 -13.13 6.99 -4.26
C PRO A 62 -12.42 7.76 -3.13
N CYS A 63 -11.31 7.24 -2.61
CA CYS A 63 -10.51 7.88 -1.59
C CYS A 63 -9.35 8.66 -2.25
N SER A 64 -9.58 9.92 -2.61
CA SER A 64 -8.52 10.77 -3.21
C SER A 64 -7.55 11.27 -2.14
N PHE A 65 -6.27 10.91 -2.28
CA PHE A 65 -5.19 11.36 -1.41
C PHE A 65 -4.08 12.05 -2.22
N ALA A 66 -3.47 13.08 -1.63
CA ALA A 66 -2.36 13.81 -2.25
C ALA A 66 -1.02 13.05 -2.20
N THR A 67 -0.89 12.09 -1.27
CA THR A 67 0.34 11.32 -1.06
C THR A 67 0.07 9.82 -0.93
N ALA A 68 1.04 9.04 -1.38
CA ALA A 68 1.12 7.59 -1.20
C ALA A 68 1.06 7.20 0.28
N SER A 69 1.76 7.91 1.15
CA SER A 69 1.67 7.70 2.60
C SER A 69 0.24 7.92 3.13
N GLY A 70 -0.50 8.90 2.61
CA GLY A 70 -1.88 9.19 3.02
C GLY A 70 -2.86 8.06 2.71
N VAL A 71 -2.80 7.50 1.51
CA VAL A 71 -3.67 6.35 1.16
C VAL A 71 -3.29 5.12 1.97
N THR A 72 -2.00 4.85 2.21
CA THR A 72 -1.60 3.70 3.03
C THR A 72 -2.04 3.84 4.49
N ILE A 73 -1.95 5.03 5.09
CA ILE A 73 -2.45 5.27 6.46
C ILE A 73 -3.96 4.98 6.53
N HIS A 74 -4.71 5.46 5.53
CA HIS A 74 -6.16 5.24 5.46
C HIS A 74 -6.54 3.75 5.32
N LEU A 75 -5.75 2.97 4.59
CA LEU A 75 -5.95 1.53 4.46
C LEU A 75 -5.51 0.79 5.74
N GLU A 76 -4.42 1.21 6.38
CA GLU A 76 -3.94 0.63 7.64
C GLU A 76 -4.91 0.86 8.81
N SER A 77 -5.60 2.00 8.84
CA SER A 77 -6.58 2.30 9.89
C SER A 77 -7.83 1.43 9.82
N GLY A 78 -8.07 0.72 8.71
CA GLY A 78 -9.27 -0.11 8.54
C GLY A 78 -10.57 0.69 8.49
N THR A 79 -10.49 2.01 8.29
CA THR A 79 -11.66 2.91 8.27
C THR A 79 -12.28 3.07 6.88
N CYS A 80 -11.73 2.38 5.88
CA CYS A 80 -12.21 2.47 4.51
C CYS A 80 -13.48 1.65 4.34
N SER A 81 -14.62 2.29 4.06
CA SER A 81 -15.85 1.57 3.75
C SER A 81 -15.79 0.78 2.43
N ASN A 82 -14.91 1.20 1.52
CA ASN A 82 -14.79 0.64 0.17
C ASN A 82 -13.66 -0.38 0.02
N SER A 83 -12.84 -0.59 1.06
CA SER A 83 -11.82 -1.63 1.07
C SER A 83 -11.84 -2.35 2.41
N ASN A 84 -11.82 -3.68 2.39
CA ASN A 84 -11.73 -4.49 3.62
C ASN A 84 -10.26 -4.66 4.05
N LEU A 85 -9.41 -3.67 3.77
CA LEU A 85 -8.02 -3.68 4.17
C LEU A 85 -7.91 -3.13 5.57
N ASP A 86 -7.08 -3.80 6.36
CA ASP A 86 -6.61 -3.33 7.65
C ASP A 86 -5.11 -3.59 7.71
N ARG A 87 -4.45 -3.03 8.71
CA ARG A 87 -3.02 -3.21 8.91
C ARG A 87 -2.57 -4.67 8.93
N HIS A 88 -3.33 -5.58 9.55
CA HIS A 88 -2.93 -6.99 9.66
C HIS A 88 -2.96 -7.68 8.31
N LYS A 89 -4.00 -7.41 7.50
CA LYS A 89 -4.11 -7.91 6.12
C LYS A 89 -2.99 -7.35 5.24
N ILE A 90 -2.67 -6.07 5.37
CA ILE A 90 -1.56 -5.45 4.65
C ILE A 90 -0.23 -6.11 5.05
N ASN A 91 0.04 -6.28 6.34
CA ASN A 91 1.25 -6.96 6.82
C ASN A 91 1.37 -8.39 6.26
N HIS A 92 0.29 -9.17 6.34
CA HIS A 92 0.27 -10.54 5.82
C HIS A 92 0.46 -10.59 4.29
N MET A 93 -0.13 -9.65 3.57
CA MET A 93 0.06 -9.49 2.13
C MET A 93 1.53 -9.21 1.80
N VAL A 94 2.15 -8.24 2.47
CA VAL A 94 3.56 -7.88 2.23
C VAL A 94 4.50 -9.03 2.60
N GLN A 95 4.25 -9.75 3.69
CA GLN A 95 5.04 -10.94 4.06
C GLN A 95 4.99 -12.04 3.00
N ARG A 96 3.84 -12.25 2.34
CA ARG A 96 3.72 -13.24 1.26
C ARG A 96 4.46 -12.83 0.00
N MET A 97 4.55 -11.53 -0.26
CA MET A 97 5.30 -10.96 -1.37
C MET A 97 6.81 -10.99 -1.12
N ASP A 98 7.24 -10.65 0.08
CA ASP A 98 8.65 -10.52 0.44
C ASP A 98 9.27 -11.85 0.91
N ARG A 99 9.36 -12.81 -0.02
CA ARG A 99 9.91 -14.15 0.25
C ARG A 99 11.37 -14.14 0.72
N ASN A 100 12.11 -13.10 0.37
CA ASN A 100 13.53 -12.96 0.68
C ASN A 100 13.80 -12.06 1.91
N SER A 101 12.76 -11.58 2.60
CA SER A 101 12.89 -10.69 3.78
C SER A 101 13.73 -9.43 3.48
N VAL A 102 13.55 -8.85 2.29
CA VAL A 102 14.22 -7.63 1.82
C VAL A 102 13.67 -6.42 2.58
N ILE A 103 12.36 -6.35 2.76
CA ILE A 103 11.65 -5.23 3.40
C ILE A 103 10.94 -5.64 4.69
N THR A 104 10.67 -6.92 4.89
CA THR A 104 10.06 -7.50 6.08
C THR A 104 11.09 -8.24 6.90
N ARG A 105 10.93 -8.20 8.22
CA ARG A 105 11.71 -9.03 9.13
C ARG A 105 10.88 -10.25 9.52
N PRO A 106 11.52 -11.43 9.74
CA PRO A 106 10.85 -12.56 10.35
C PRO A 106 10.24 -12.11 11.67
N MET A 107 8.91 -12.08 11.74
CA MET A 107 8.23 -11.93 13.00
C MET A 107 8.58 -13.13 13.86
N LEU A 108 8.95 -12.92 15.11
CA LEU A 108 9.02 -13.99 16.09
C LEU A 108 7.58 -14.35 16.49
N THR A 109 6.78 -14.86 15.55
CA THR A 109 5.42 -15.30 15.81
C THR A 109 5.44 -16.74 16.29
N MET A 110 5.08 -16.94 17.55
CA MET A 110 4.76 -18.27 18.05
C MET A 110 3.48 -18.76 17.34
N PRO A 111 3.49 -19.96 16.73
CA PRO A 111 2.29 -20.53 16.13
C PRO A 111 1.17 -20.65 17.18
N GLY A 112 0.03 -20.01 16.94
CA GLY A 112 -1.13 -20.05 17.84
C GLY A 112 -1.38 -18.79 18.69
N TYR A 113 -0.52 -17.77 18.62
CA TYR A 113 -0.67 -16.50 19.34
C TYR A 113 -1.19 -15.35 18.45
N ASN A 114 -2.12 -15.67 17.56
CA ASN A 114 -2.73 -14.66 16.68
C ASN A 114 -3.99 -14.10 17.37
N ASN A 115 -4.09 -12.77 17.46
CA ASN A 115 -5.24 -12.03 18.01
C ASN A 115 -5.47 -12.06 19.53
N ILE A 116 -4.42 -11.93 20.36
CA ILE A 116 -4.66 -11.53 21.75
C ILE A 116 -4.95 -10.02 21.78
N GLN A 117 -6.23 -9.65 21.81
CA GLN A 117 -6.61 -8.30 22.18
C GLN A 117 -6.24 -8.09 23.65
N THR A 118 -5.18 -7.34 23.89
CA THR A 118 -4.82 -6.91 25.24
C THR A 118 -5.77 -5.79 25.67
N ILE A 119 -6.81 -6.15 26.42
CA ILE A 119 -7.77 -5.20 26.98
C ILE A 119 -7.31 -4.80 28.37
N ALA A 120 -7.17 -3.50 28.61
CA ALA A 120 -6.98 -2.96 29.95
C ALA A 120 -8.33 -2.91 30.69
N THR A 121 -8.31 -3.30 31.97
CA THR A 121 -9.45 -3.21 32.88
C THR A 121 -9.23 -2.10 33.90
N GLU A 122 -10.24 -1.81 34.75
CA GLU A 122 -10.12 -0.82 35.83
C GLU A 122 -8.97 -1.09 36.81
N ARG A 123 -8.41 -2.31 36.80
CA ARG A 123 -7.23 -2.71 37.58
C ARG A 123 -5.94 -1.99 37.16
N ALA A 124 -5.94 -1.31 36.00
CA ALA A 124 -4.82 -0.49 35.54
C ALA A 124 -4.75 0.89 36.21
N TRP A 125 -5.68 1.20 37.12
CA TRP A 125 -5.67 2.44 37.87
C TRP A 125 -4.66 2.38 39.03
N ASN A 126 -3.66 3.26 39.00
CA ASN A 126 -2.62 3.32 40.03
C ASN A 126 -2.95 4.27 41.21
N GLY A 127 -4.13 4.87 41.22
CA GLY A 127 -4.55 5.88 42.20
C GLY A 127 -4.61 7.31 41.65
N GLN A 128 -3.89 7.59 40.56
CA GLN A 128 -3.87 8.92 39.91
C GLN A 128 -4.19 8.88 38.41
N ALA A 129 -3.79 7.82 37.71
CA ALA A 129 -4.01 7.63 36.29
C ALA A 129 -4.12 6.13 35.93
N TYR A 130 -4.52 5.85 34.68
CA TYR A 130 -4.46 4.52 34.08
C TYR A 130 -3.09 4.29 33.45
N GLU A 131 -2.34 3.29 33.92
CA GLU A 131 -0.97 3.01 33.43
C GLU A 131 -0.95 1.90 32.36
N CYS A 132 -0.04 2.03 31.40
CA CYS A 132 0.24 0.96 30.45
C CYS A 132 1.27 -0.03 31.03
N TYR A 133 0.98 -1.33 30.97
CA TYR A 133 1.91 -2.37 31.47
C TYR A 133 3.11 -2.62 30.54
N LEU A 134 3.08 -2.09 29.32
CA LEU A 134 4.10 -2.31 28.28
C LEU A 134 5.01 -1.09 28.10
N CYS A 135 4.65 0.08 28.66
CA CYS A 135 5.44 1.30 28.55
C CYS A 135 5.11 2.31 29.67
N PRO A 136 5.95 3.34 29.91
CA PRO A 136 5.75 4.27 31.01
C PRO A 136 4.67 5.36 30.75
N ARG A 137 3.71 5.13 29.84
CA ARG A 137 2.66 6.10 29.54
C ARG A 137 1.47 5.96 30.49
N GLU A 138 0.96 7.11 30.91
CA GLU A 138 -0.22 7.25 31.76
C GLU A 138 -1.37 7.93 31.02
N PHE A 139 -2.60 7.55 31.34
CA PHE A 139 -3.80 8.00 30.67
C PHE A 139 -4.87 8.44 31.67
N ALA A 140 -5.59 9.51 31.33
CA ALA A 140 -6.67 10.03 32.16
C ALA A 140 -7.95 9.17 32.13
N SER A 141 -8.09 8.23 31.19
CA SER A 141 -9.27 7.36 31.09
C SER A 141 -8.95 5.96 30.59
N LEU A 142 -9.75 4.99 31.03
CA LEU A 142 -9.66 3.59 30.59
C LEU A 142 -9.85 3.45 29.07
N ARG A 143 -10.71 4.27 28.46
CA ARG A 143 -10.91 4.29 27.00
C ARG A 143 -9.65 4.75 26.26
N ALA A 144 -8.96 5.76 26.79
CA ALA A 144 -7.71 6.24 26.21
C ALA A 144 -6.60 5.19 26.32
N LEU A 145 -6.49 4.51 27.48
CA LEU A 145 -5.55 3.40 27.65
C LEU A 145 -5.87 2.25 26.69
N ASN A 146 -7.14 1.83 26.57
CA ASN A 146 -7.52 0.77 25.64
C ASN A 146 -7.25 1.14 24.17
N SER A 147 -7.50 2.39 23.78
CA SER A 147 -7.14 2.89 22.44
C SER A 147 -5.63 2.83 22.21
N HIS A 148 -4.82 3.20 23.22
CA HIS A 148 -3.37 3.09 23.16
C HIS A 148 -2.88 1.65 23.05
N MET A 149 -3.45 0.72 23.82
CA MET A 149 -3.11 -0.71 23.75
C MET A 149 -3.49 -1.34 22.40
N SER A 150 -4.55 -0.83 21.76
CA SER A 150 -4.92 -1.21 20.39
C SER A 150 -4.07 -0.54 19.29
N SER A 151 -3.18 0.38 19.67
CA SER A 151 -2.31 1.11 18.75
C SER A 151 -1.02 0.32 18.46
N PRO A 152 -0.39 0.52 17.28
CA PRO A 152 0.93 -0.04 16.91
C PRO A 152 2.09 0.16 17.89
N VAL A 153 1.93 0.93 18.97
CA VAL A 153 3.04 1.40 19.81
C VAL A 153 3.84 0.25 20.44
N HIS A 154 3.22 -0.90 20.68
CA HIS A 154 3.88 -2.07 21.26
C HIS A 154 4.17 -3.19 20.26
N GLU A 155 3.90 -2.97 18.97
CA GLU A 155 4.15 -3.97 17.95
C GLU A 155 5.59 -3.95 17.45
N GLN A 156 6.10 -5.13 17.09
CA GLN A 156 7.43 -5.28 16.54
C GLN A 156 7.53 -4.53 15.20
N ASN A 157 8.69 -3.90 14.97
CA ASN A 157 8.99 -3.24 13.70
C ASN A 157 9.16 -4.28 12.59
N MET A 158 8.05 -4.55 11.88
CA MET A 158 8.00 -5.47 10.74
C MET A 158 8.86 -4.99 9.57
N TYR A 159 8.83 -3.70 9.29
CA TYR A 159 9.38 -3.14 8.07
C TYR A 159 10.81 -2.64 8.26
N ARG A 160 11.65 -2.86 7.25
CA ARG A 160 13.01 -2.36 7.16
C ARG A 160 13.22 -1.70 5.80
N CYS A 161 13.91 -0.58 5.79
CA CYS A 161 14.33 0.08 4.57
C CYS A 161 15.41 -0.74 3.84
N PRO A 162 15.23 -1.10 2.55
CA PRO A 162 16.21 -1.87 1.78
C PRO A 162 17.43 -1.06 1.33
N GLY A 163 17.44 0.26 1.55
CA GLY A 163 18.50 1.15 1.09
C GLY A 163 19.86 0.79 1.69
N ARG A 164 20.89 0.72 0.85
CA ARG A 164 22.27 0.43 1.29
C ARG A 164 22.68 1.44 2.37
N GLY A 165 22.94 0.94 3.58
CA GLY A 165 23.40 1.76 4.70
C GLY A 165 22.32 2.54 5.46
N CYS A 166 21.03 2.46 5.07
CA CYS A 166 19.98 3.18 5.80
C CYS A 166 19.58 2.45 7.10
N GLY A 167 19.23 1.16 7.01
CA GLY A 167 18.92 0.32 8.17
C GLY A 167 17.70 0.73 9.00
N ARG A 168 16.93 1.75 8.59
CA ARG A 168 15.76 2.24 9.33
C ARG A 168 14.68 1.17 9.43
N THR A 169 14.09 1.02 10.61
CA THR A 169 13.00 0.06 10.88
C THR A 169 11.72 0.77 11.28
N CYS A 170 10.59 0.29 10.78
CA CYS A 170 9.26 0.87 10.99
C CYS A 170 8.25 -0.23 11.35
N GLY A 171 7.25 0.11 12.19
CA GLY A 171 6.15 -0.80 12.55
C GLY A 171 4.95 -0.74 11.59
N LEU A 172 4.93 0.25 10.70
CA LEU A 172 3.87 0.54 9.74
C LEU A 172 4.46 0.66 8.33
N LEU A 173 3.71 0.21 7.33
CA LEU A 173 4.09 0.36 5.92
C LEU A 173 4.01 1.84 5.52
N SER A 174 3.00 2.56 6.00
CA SER A 174 2.90 4.02 5.79
C SER A 174 4.13 4.78 6.25
N ALA A 175 4.70 4.41 7.40
CA ALA A 175 5.91 5.03 7.93
C ALA A 175 7.15 4.72 7.06
N LEU A 176 7.23 3.51 6.48
CA LEU A 176 8.27 3.18 5.51
C LEU A 176 8.09 3.98 4.21
N ILE A 177 6.87 4.07 3.69
CA ILE A 177 6.55 4.87 2.49
C ILE A 177 6.91 6.33 2.72
N GLN A 178 6.50 6.92 3.84
CA GLN A 178 6.83 8.31 4.17
C GLN A 178 8.34 8.53 4.27
N HIS A 179 9.08 7.56 4.81
CA HIS A 179 10.53 7.62 4.85
C HIS A 179 11.14 7.59 3.43
N VAL A 180 10.63 6.76 2.52
CA VAL A 180 11.09 6.73 1.12
C VAL A 180 10.65 8.01 0.37
N GLU A 181 9.45 8.51 0.60
CA GLU A 181 8.93 9.78 0.05
C GLU A 181 9.82 10.97 0.43
N SER A 182 10.40 10.96 1.63
CA SER A 182 11.31 12.02 2.08
C SER A 182 12.68 12.01 1.38
N GLU A 183 12.94 11.06 0.48
CA GLU A 183 14.21 10.83 -0.24
C GLU A 183 15.43 10.64 0.68
N SER A 184 15.23 10.55 2.00
CA SER A 184 16.30 10.51 3.02
C SER A 184 17.18 9.26 2.95
N CYS A 185 16.71 8.19 2.32
CA CYS A 185 17.48 6.95 2.13
C CYS A 185 18.05 6.77 0.72
N GLY A 186 17.71 7.65 -0.24
CA GLY A 186 18.18 7.57 -1.62
C GLY A 186 17.68 6.37 -2.45
N LEU A 187 16.70 5.60 -1.94
CA LEU A 187 16.15 4.43 -2.64
C LEU A 187 15.35 4.77 -3.89
N MET A 188 14.43 5.73 -3.76
CA MET A 188 13.52 6.15 -4.83
C MET A 188 13.26 7.65 -4.69
N ARG A 189 12.92 8.30 -5.81
CA ARG A 189 12.49 9.70 -5.81
C ARG A 189 11.01 9.82 -5.49
N PHE A 190 10.61 10.93 -4.86
CA PHE A 190 9.24 11.20 -4.45
C PHE A 190 8.22 10.95 -5.58
N ALA A 191 8.50 11.45 -6.79
CA ALA A 191 7.60 11.30 -7.94
C ALA A 191 7.39 9.83 -8.36
N GLN A 192 8.41 8.99 -8.24
CA GLN A 192 8.30 7.57 -8.54
C GLN A 192 7.45 6.86 -7.48
N VAL A 193 7.64 7.17 -6.19
CA VAL A 193 6.82 6.60 -5.11
C VAL A 193 5.33 6.92 -5.32
N GLN A 194 5.00 8.17 -5.65
CA GLN A 194 3.61 8.57 -5.93
C GLN A 194 3.02 7.81 -7.13
N GLN A 195 3.77 7.63 -8.21
CA GLN A 195 3.28 6.95 -9.40
C GLN A 195 3.04 5.45 -9.15
N GLN A 196 3.88 4.80 -8.36
CA GLN A 196 3.75 3.37 -8.06
C GLN A 196 2.63 3.06 -7.08
N VAL A 197 2.34 3.96 -6.13
CA VAL A 197 1.20 3.73 -5.23
C VAL A 197 -0.13 4.04 -5.93
N ARG A 198 -0.13 4.82 -7.02
CA ARG A 198 -1.31 4.94 -7.90
C ARG A 198 -1.65 3.64 -8.65
N SER A 199 -0.67 2.80 -8.98
CA SER A 199 -0.94 1.44 -9.52
C SER A 199 -1.31 0.44 -8.42
N GLY A 200 -0.88 0.67 -7.19
CA GLY A 200 -1.35 -0.04 -6.00
C GLY A 200 -0.26 -0.20 -4.95
N VAL A 201 -0.64 -0.44 -3.69
CA VAL A 201 0.32 -0.67 -2.59
C VAL A 201 1.20 -1.91 -2.88
N GLU A 202 0.62 -2.94 -3.51
CA GLU A 202 1.33 -4.16 -3.93
C GLU A 202 2.40 -3.86 -4.98
N SER A 203 2.07 -3.09 -6.02
CA SER A 203 3.01 -2.68 -7.08
C SER A 203 4.24 -1.98 -6.50
N PHE A 204 4.01 -1.02 -5.61
CA PHE A 204 5.08 -0.31 -4.92
C PHE A 204 5.96 -1.24 -4.07
N VAL A 205 5.33 -2.13 -3.30
CA VAL A 205 6.03 -3.14 -2.49
C VAL A 205 6.87 -4.07 -3.35
N GLY A 206 6.33 -4.55 -4.48
CA GLY A 206 7.07 -5.39 -5.44
C GLY A 206 8.32 -4.72 -5.98
N LYS A 207 8.26 -3.40 -6.28
CA LYS A 207 9.45 -2.64 -6.71
C LYS A 207 10.49 -2.44 -5.62
N MET A 208 10.11 -2.35 -4.35
CA MET A 208 11.07 -2.29 -3.25
C MET A 208 11.76 -3.64 -2.98
N ILE A 209 11.11 -4.77 -3.31
CA ILE A 209 11.68 -6.11 -3.16
C ILE A 209 12.64 -6.45 -4.31
N THR A 210 12.41 -5.90 -5.50
CA THR A 210 13.15 -6.24 -6.73
C THR A 210 14.34 -5.33 -7.06
N ASN A 211 14.45 -4.15 -6.44
CA ASN A 211 15.61 -3.25 -6.55
C ASN A 211 16.73 -3.67 -5.57
#